data_AF-A0A2I2GPB5-F1
#
_entry.id   AF-A0A2I2GPB5-F1
#
_cell.length_a   1.000
_cell.length_b   1.000
_cell.length_c   1.000
_cell.angle_alpha   90.00
_cell.angle_beta   90.00
_cell.angle_gamma   90.00
#
_symmetry.space_group_name_H-M   'P 1'
#
loop_
_entity.id
_entity.type
_entity.pdbx_description
1 polymer ?
#
loop_
_entity_poly.entity_id
_entity_poly.type
_entity_poly.pdbx_seq_one_letter_code
_entity_poly.pdbx_strand_id
1 'polypeptide(L)'
;MSYDDPPPVNRFSRALWHFSPQWFLIPQGTGIIAVLLRQLHYQFGALPILAKILWIYTIALFGLALILYTLRIIIHPQHVSHELRTNLLETSCLASISITFTSIIEMLSLQYGSHAALAAYILWCISTFLAVLAVIAIPYIQLKLQPPGIEHIPPSILLPVIAALTSAAGGGVICTAAPISPRLQVPAIIISYLEIGTGFALALAFAAIVLLEHFNRSNPTPEKVYQDMIICGPFGQGGFALQSLGNAVLQGSFEAYDRGTFLTADAARPIGHISQWAGLMSWGFGTFWWCFAILSIVHTLLGQRGGWRATRFSMASWGLVFPWGVYTNCAVQLGKIMDSPALHVWSTVLVILLVVITIWVSLCTVKAIATGEVFGLENGWRRSRLEVLNGEGDKLS
;
A
#
# COMPACT_ATOMS: atom_id res chain seq x y z
N MET A 1 -20.18 2.75 26.60
CA MET A 1 -20.53 1.33 26.77
C MET A 1 -19.34 0.52 26.30
N SER A 2 -18.60 -0.10 27.23
CA SER A 2 -17.49 -0.98 26.84
C SER A 2 -18.10 -2.20 26.15
N TYR A 3 -17.58 -2.50 24.96
CA TYR A 3 -17.94 -3.69 24.22
C TYR A 3 -16.92 -4.75 24.60
N ASP A 4 -17.24 -5.54 25.63
CA ASP A 4 -16.38 -6.61 26.13
C ASP A 4 -17.01 -7.98 25.78
N ASP A 5 -17.31 -8.21 24.50
CA ASP A 5 -17.57 -9.59 24.06
C ASP A 5 -16.24 -10.36 24.12
N PRO A 6 -16.16 -11.43 24.95
CA PRO A 6 -14.92 -12.17 25.09
C PRO A 6 -14.57 -12.86 23.76
N PRO A 7 -13.28 -12.90 23.38
CA PRO A 7 -12.86 -13.52 22.14
C PRO A 7 -13.30 -14.99 22.11
N PRO A 8 -13.74 -15.51 20.96
CA PRO A 8 -14.32 -16.84 20.86
C PRO A 8 -13.35 -17.93 21.35
N VAL A 9 -13.93 -18.96 21.98
CA VAL A 9 -13.18 -20.08 22.57
C VAL A 9 -12.64 -21.03 21.50
N ASN A 10 -13.32 -21.16 20.36
CA ASN A 10 -12.84 -21.95 19.23
C ASN A 10 -11.66 -21.23 18.54
N ARG A 11 -10.54 -21.93 18.36
CA ARG A 11 -9.30 -21.36 17.81
C ARG A 11 -9.44 -20.80 16.40
N PHE A 12 -10.19 -21.47 15.52
CA PHE A 12 -10.40 -20.99 14.16
C PHE A 12 -11.31 -19.75 14.15
N SER A 13 -12.34 -19.75 15.01
CA SER A 13 -13.18 -18.57 15.21
C SER A 13 -12.39 -17.40 15.81
N ARG A 14 -11.41 -17.68 16.68
CA ARG A 14 -10.49 -16.68 17.26
C ARG A 14 -9.49 -16.15 16.24
N ALA A 15 -8.92 -17.02 15.41
CA ALA A 15 -8.07 -16.59 14.31
C ALA A 15 -8.83 -15.68 13.35
N LEU A 16 -10.09 -16.02 13.05
CA LEU A 16 -10.98 -15.17 12.26
C LEU A 16 -11.33 -13.86 12.98
N TRP A 17 -11.57 -13.89 14.30
CA TRP A 17 -11.81 -12.71 15.12
C TRP A 17 -10.67 -11.70 15.03
N HIS A 18 -9.42 -12.17 15.09
CA HIS A 18 -8.22 -11.33 14.98
C HIS A 18 -7.74 -11.07 13.54
N PHE A 19 -8.48 -11.51 12.51
CA PHE A 19 -8.13 -11.28 11.10
C PHE A 19 -8.43 -9.82 10.69
N SER A 20 -7.51 -8.91 11.03
CA SER A 20 -7.58 -7.47 10.73
C SER A 20 -7.36 -7.14 9.25
N PRO A 21 -7.76 -5.94 8.77
CA PRO A 21 -7.40 -5.45 7.45
C PRO A 21 -5.88 -5.34 7.20
N GLN A 22 -5.03 -5.42 8.24
CA GLN A 22 -3.57 -5.45 8.07
C GLN A 22 -3.10 -6.63 7.21
N TRP A 23 -3.89 -7.71 7.14
CA TRP A 23 -3.60 -8.85 6.26
C TRP A 23 -3.60 -8.48 4.77
N PHE A 24 -4.28 -7.41 4.37
CA PHE A 24 -4.25 -6.89 3.00
C PHE A 24 -2.91 -6.22 2.64
N LEU A 25 -2.03 -5.94 3.61
CA LEU A 25 -0.68 -5.44 3.34
C LEU A 25 0.20 -6.47 2.60
N ILE A 26 -0.08 -7.77 2.77
CA ILE A 26 0.65 -8.85 2.08
C ILE A 26 0.37 -8.85 0.57
N PRO A 27 -0.89 -8.99 0.11
CA PRO A 27 -1.16 -8.94 -1.33
C PRO A 27 -0.84 -7.54 -1.91
N GLN A 28 -1.00 -6.46 -1.14
CA GLN A 28 -0.54 -5.13 -1.53
C GLN A 28 0.97 -5.12 -1.85
N GLY A 29 1.81 -5.61 -0.94
CA GLY A 29 3.27 -5.64 -1.11
C GLY A 29 3.72 -6.57 -2.24
N THR A 30 3.12 -7.75 -2.37
CA THR A 30 3.44 -8.69 -3.46
C THR A 30 3.00 -8.14 -4.83
N GLY A 31 1.89 -7.41 -4.88
CA GLY A 31 1.38 -6.79 -6.10
C GLY A 31 2.35 -5.77 -6.70
N ILE A 32 2.87 -4.84 -5.89
CA ILE A 32 3.84 -3.85 -6.38
C ILE A 32 5.16 -4.49 -6.82
N ILE A 33 5.59 -5.59 -6.19
CA ILE A 33 6.79 -6.31 -6.63
C ILE A 33 6.54 -6.91 -8.02
N ALA A 34 5.38 -7.51 -8.27
CA ALA A 34 5.03 -8.03 -9.59
C ALA A 34 5.11 -6.91 -10.66
N VAL A 35 4.56 -5.72 -10.36
CA VAL A 35 4.66 -4.52 -11.22
C VAL A 35 6.12 -4.15 -11.48
N LEU A 36 6.95 -4.05 -10.44
CA LEU A 36 8.36 -3.69 -10.56
C LEU A 36 9.16 -4.66 -11.42
N LEU A 37 9.01 -5.98 -11.18
CA LEU A 37 9.73 -6.99 -11.95
C LEU A 37 9.36 -6.94 -13.44
N ARG A 38 8.10 -6.63 -13.75
CA ARG A 38 7.63 -6.46 -15.13
C ARG A 38 8.16 -5.18 -15.80
N GLN A 39 8.42 -4.13 -15.01
CA GLN A 39 8.79 -2.81 -15.51
C GLN A 39 10.29 -2.50 -15.51
N LEU A 40 11.11 -3.31 -14.83
CA LEU A 40 12.55 -3.08 -14.69
C LEU A 40 13.25 -2.99 -16.07
N HIS A 41 14.28 -2.16 -16.17
CA HIS A 41 15.05 -2.01 -17.43
C HIS A 41 15.85 -3.27 -17.76
N TYR A 42 16.61 -3.79 -16.79
CA TYR A 42 17.38 -5.03 -16.98
C TYR A 42 16.44 -6.25 -16.86
N GLN A 43 16.03 -6.77 -18.01
CA GLN A 43 15.21 -7.96 -18.13
C GLN A 43 16.07 -9.17 -18.52
N PHE A 44 15.83 -10.30 -17.86
CA PHE A 44 16.33 -11.61 -18.27
C PHE A 44 15.17 -12.57 -18.42
N GLY A 45 15.33 -13.67 -19.17
CA GLY A 45 14.21 -14.50 -19.61
C GLY A 45 13.26 -14.99 -18.51
N ALA A 46 13.75 -15.20 -17.29
CA ALA A 46 12.93 -15.63 -16.16
C ALA A 46 12.18 -14.49 -15.44
N LEU A 47 12.61 -13.22 -15.56
CA LEU A 47 12.05 -12.10 -14.79
C LEU A 47 10.57 -11.81 -15.11
N PRO A 48 10.13 -11.77 -16.39
CA PRO A 48 8.71 -11.62 -16.70
C PRO A 48 7.85 -12.81 -16.22
N ILE A 49 8.42 -14.02 -16.22
CA ILE A 49 7.75 -15.22 -15.72
C ILE A 49 7.55 -15.11 -14.21
N LEU A 50 8.59 -14.70 -13.47
CA LEU A 50 8.50 -14.45 -12.02
C LEU A 50 7.49 -13.34 -11.70
N ALA A 51 7.47 -12.26 -12.48
CA ALA A 51 6.47 -11.21 -12.33
C ALA A 51 5.03 -11.75 -12.47
N LYS A 52 4.78 -12.61 -13.47
CA LYS A 52 3.48 -13.25 -13.68
C LYS A 52 3.11 -14.22 -12.56
N ILE A 53 4.07 -15.01 -12.06
CA ILE A 53 3.86 -15.92 -10.92
C ILE A 53 3.47 -15.12 -9.68
N LEU A 54 4.20 -14.05 -9.36
CA LEU A 54 3.88 -13.18 -8.23
C LEU A 54 2.51 -12.51 -8.41
N TRP A 55 2.17 -12.08 -9.62
CA TRP A 55 0.84 -11.51 -9.89
C TRP A 55 -0.30 -12.49 -9.62
N ILE A 56 -0.18 -13.75 -10.09
CA ILE A 56 -1.17 -14.80 -9.79
C ILE A 56 -1.22 -15.09 -8.28
N TYR A 57 -0.06 -15.14 -7.62
CA TYR A 57 0.03 -15.32 -6.18
C TYR A 57 -0.66 -14.17 -5.41
N THR A 58 -0.47 -12.92 -5.84
CA THR A 58 -1.16 -11.76 -5.29
C THR A 58 -2.68 -11.87 -5.44
N ILE A 59 -3.18 -12.28 -6.61
CA ILE A 59 -4.62 -12.49 -6.84
C ILE A 59 -5.17 -13.55 -5.88
N ALA A 60 -4.46 -14.68 -5.71
CA ALA A 60 -4.87 -15.75 -4.81
C ALA A 60 -4.89 -15.30 -3.34
N LEU A 61 -3.84 -14.61 -2.89
CA LEU A 61 -3.77 -14.05 -1.53
C LEU A 61 -4.87 -13.01 -1.29
N PHE A 62 -5.12 -12.14 -2.27
CA PHE A 62 -6.15 -11.11 -2.18
C PHE A 62 -7.55 -11.73 -2.08
N GLY A 63 -7.86 -12.71 -2.93
CA GLY A 63 -9.12 -13.45 -2.89
C GLY A 63 -9.32 -14.16 -1.55
N LEU A 64 -8.29 -14.85 -1.04
CA LEU A 64 -8.34 -15.50 0.27
C LEU A 64 -8.59 -14.50 1.40
N ALA A 65 -7.85 -13.38 1.41
CA ALA A 65 -8.00 -12.35 2.43
C ALA A 65 -9.39 -11.69 2.39
N LEU A 66 -9.96 -11.46 1.20
CA LEU A 66 -11.33 -10.98 1.04
C LEU A 66 -12.33 -11.97 1.63
N ILE A 67 -12.23 -13.26 1.29
CA ILE A 67 -13.12 -14.30 1.82
C ILE A 67 -13.06 -14.34 3.35
N LEU A 68 -11.85 -14.37 3.93
CA LEU A 68 -11.68 -14.40 5.38
C LEU A 68 -12.20 -13.12 6.06
N TYR A 69 -11.94 -11.95 5.49
CA TYR A 69 -12.44 -10.70 6.06
C TYR A 69 -13.96 -10.57 5.96
N THR A 70 -14.57 -11.00 4.86
CA THR A 70 -16.03 -11.09 4.71
C THR A 70 -16.64 -12.07 5.71
N LEU A 71 -16.02 -13.24 5.92
CA LEU A 71 -16.45 -14.17 6.95
C LEU A 71 -16.36 -13.55 8.35
N ARG A 72 -15.30 -12.79 8.65
CA ARG A 72 -15.17 -12.05 9.91
C ARG A 72 -16.30 -11.04 10.10
N ILE A 73 -16.68 -10.29 9.05
CA ILE A 73 -17.81 -9.34 9.10
C ILE A 73 -19.13 -10.07 9.37
N ILE A 74 -19.38 -11.21 8.70
CA ILE A 74 -20.64 -11.95 8.83
C ILE A 74 -20.77 -12.62 10.21
N ILE A 75 -19.68 -13.22 10.70
CA ILE A 75 -19.69 -14.00 11.94
C ILE A 75 -19.56 -13.09 13.18
N HIS A 76 -18.76 -12.03 13.09
CA HIS A 76 -18.44 -11.13 14.22
C HIS A 76 -18.75 -9.65 13.91
N PRO A 77 -19.98 -9.31 13.47
CA PRO A 77 -20.32 -7.98 12.96
C PRO A 77 -20.18 -6.86 14.01
N GLN A 78 -20.55 -7.15 15.26
CA GLN A 78 -20.48 -6.18 16.36
C GLN A 78 -19.02 -5.85 16.72
N HIS A 79 -18.15 -6.86 16.76
CA HIS A 79 -16.71 -6.68 16.97
C HIS A 79 -16.06 -5.86 15.85
N VAL A 80 -16.33 -6.20 14.59
CA VAL A 80 -15.79 -5.42 13.46
C VAL A 80 -16.27 -3.96 13.51
N SER A 81 -17.57 -3.74 13.79
CA SER A 81 -18.12 -2.38 13.96
C SER A 81 -17.44 -1.62 15.10
N HIS A 82 -17.13 -2.30 16.20
CA HIS A 82 -16.39 -1.71 17.32
C HIS A 82 -14.97 -1.32 16.88
N GLU A 83 -14.19 -2.25 16.32
CA GLU A 83 -12.82 -1.97 15.86
C GLU A 83 -12.77 -0.84 14.84
N LEU A 84 -13.70 -0.76 13.90
CA LEU A 84 -13.75 0.34 12.93
C LEU A 84 -14.02 1.70 13.59
N ARG A 85 -14.66 1.72 14.77
CA ARG A 85 -14.95 2.95 15.53
C ARG A 85 -13.90 3.28 16.57
N THR A 86 -12.96 2.39 16.89
CA THR A 86 -11.99 2.62 17.97
C THR A 86 -10.54 2.48 17.52
N ASN A 87 -10.27 1.83 16.39
CA ASN A 87 -8.94 1.47 15.94
C ASN A 87 -8.57 2.17 14.61
N LEU A 88 -7.65 3.13 14.70
CA LEU A 88 -7.12 3.86 13.53
C LEU A 88 -6.43 2.93 12.54
N LEU A 89 -5.63 1.98 13.01
CA LEU A 89 -4.88 1.08 12.14
C LEU A 89 -5.83 0.16 11.36
N GLU A 90 -6.86 -0.37 12.03
CA GLU A 90 -7.90 -1.20 11.41
C GLU A 90 -8.58 -0.47 10.25
N THR A 91 -9.07 0.74 10.50
CA THR A 91 -9.76 1.56 9.49
C THR A 91 -8.84 1.97 8.33
N SER A 92 -7.63 2.42 8.64
CA SER A 92 -6.64 2.80 7.63
C SER A 92 -6.28 1.66 6.68
N CYS A 93 -6.08 0.44 7.21
CA CYS A 93 -5.70 -0.72 6.42
C CYS A 93 -6.80 -1.24 5.49
N LEU A 94 -8.06 -0.80 5.63
CA LEU A 94 -9.10 -1.10 4.63
C LEU A 94 -8.76 -0.54 3.25
N ALA A 95 -8.02 0.58 3.19
CA ALA A 95 -7.58 1.16 1.93
C ALA A 95 -6.66 0.22 1.12
N SER A 96 -5.96 -0.70 1.79
CA SER A 96 -5.11 -1.72 1.15
C SER A 96 -5.88 -2.63 0.19
N ILE A 97 -7.20 -2.77 0.36
CA ILE A 97 -8.05 -3.50 -0.58
C ILE A 97 -8.02 -2.80 -1.95
N SER A 98 -8.25 -1.49 -1.96
CA SER A 98 -8.23 -0.68 -3.20
C SER A 98 -6.84 -0.67 -3.82
N ILE A 99 -5.79 -0.44 -3.02
CA ILE A 99 -4.39 -0.41 -3.48
C ILE A 99 -3.99 -1.74 -4.16
N THR A 100 -4.32 -2.87 -3.51
CA THR A 100 -4.03 -4.20 -4.05
C THR A 100 -4.77 -4.43 -5.37
N PHE A 101 -6.06 -4.07 -5.41
CA PHE A 101 -6.88 -4.23 -6.59
C PHE A 101 -6.32 -3.41 -7.78
N THR A 102 -5.90 -2.16 -7.55
CA THR A 102 -5.25 -1.37 -8.59
C THR A 102 -3.95 -2.01 -9.08
N SER A 103 -3.11 -2.51 -8.19
CA SER A 103 -1.84 -3.16 -8.57
C SER A 103 -2.06 -4.40 -9.44
N ILE A 104 -3.13 -5.16 -9.18
CA ILE A 104 -3.55 -6.29 -10.02
C ILE A 104 -3.96 -5.81 -11.42
N ILE A 105 -4.70 -4.69 -11.51
CA ILE A 105 -5.14 -4.09 -12.78
C ILE A 105 -3.96 -3.53 -13.57
N GLU A 106 -3.00 -2.88 -12.93
CA GLU A 106 -1.77 -2.41 -13.57
C GLU A 106 -1.02 -3.57 -14.24
N MET A 107 -0.84 -4.68 -13.52
CA MET A 107 -0.22 -5.87 -14.07
C MET A 107 -1.02 -6.49 -15.23
N LEU A 108 -2.35 -6.47 -15.17
CA LEU A 108 -3.20 -6.90 -16.28
C LEU A 108 -2.89 -6.10 -17.55
N SER A 109 -2.81 -4.77 -17.44
CA SER A 109 -2.45 -3.88 -18.55
C SER A 109 -1.03 -4.11 -19.05
N LEU A 110 -0.04 -4.22 -18.15
CA LEU A 110 1.37 -4.44 -18.52
C LEU A 110 1.64 -5.82 -19.14
N GLN A 111 0.82 -6.82 -18.82
CA GLN A 111 0.99 -8.19 -19.29
C GLN A 111 0.30 -8.43 -20.63
N TYR A 112 -0.89 -7.87 -20.85
CA TYR A 112 -1.73 -8.19 -22.01
C TYR A 112 -1.98 -7.00 -22.95
N GLY A 113 -1.62 -5.79 -22.54
CA GLY A 113 -1.74 -4.57 -23.34
C GLY A 113 -3.14 -4.38 -23.93
N SER A 114 -3.21 -4.17 -25.24
CA SER A 114 -4.45 -3.94 -25.98
C SER A 114 -5.51 -5.04 -25.79
N HIS A 115 -5.11 -6.31 -25.61
CA HIS A 115 -6.05 -7.43 -25.46
C HIS A 115 -6.89 -7.34 -24.18
N ALA A 116 -6.37 -6.67 -23.13
CA ALA A 116 -7.07 -6.50 -21.87
C ALA A 116 -7.52 -5.05 -21.63
N ALA A 117 -7.37 -4.15 -22.61
CA ALA A 117 -7.55 -2.71 -22.43
C ALA A 117 -8.93 -2.32 -21.88
N LEU A 118 -10.01 -2.84 -22.48
CA LEU A 118 -11.37 -2.54 -22.03
C LEU A 118 -11.65 -3.14 -20.64
N ALA A 119 -11.18 -4.37 -20.40
CA ALA A 119 -11.35 -5.04 -19.10
C ALA A 119 -10.60 -4.29 -17.99
N ALA A 120 -9.36 -3.89 -18.24
CA ALA A 120 -8.54 -3.12 -17.32
C ALA A 120 -9.19 -1.75 -17.02
N TYR A 121 -9.73 -1.06 -18.03
CA TYR A 121 -10.45 0.20 -17.85
C TYR A 121 -11.69 0.03 -16.96
N ILE A 122 -12.54 -0.98 -17.21
CA ILE A 122 -13.75 -1.22 -16.42
C ILE A 122 -13.39 -1.55 -14.96
N LEU A 123 -12.40 -2.43 -14.75
CA LEU A 123 -11.93 -2.77 -13.40
C LEU A 123 -11.30 -1.56 -12.71
N TRP A 124 -10.61 -0.70 -13.46
CA TRP A 124 -10.06 0.54 -12.93
C TRP A 124 -11.15 1.51 -12.49
N CYS A 125 -12.25 1.68 -13.23
CA CYS A 125 -13.37 2.51 -12.75
C CYS A 125 -13.89 2.04 -11.37
N ILE A 126 -13.97 0.72 -11.15
CA ILE A 126 -14.32 0.16 -9.83
C ILE A 126 -13.25 0.49 -8.80
N SER A 127 -11.97 0.34 -9.16
CA SER A 127 -10.85 0.68 -8.29
C SER A 127 -10.83 2.15 -7.89
N THR A 128 -11.07 3.06 -8.84
CA THR A 128 -11.18 4.50 -8.62
C THR A 128 -12.33 4.83 -7.68
N PHE A 129 -13.50 4.20 -7.87
CA PHE A 129 -14.61 4.36 -6.93
C PHE A 129 -14.21 3.93 -5.52
N LEU A 130 -13.55 2.79 -5.36
CA LEU A 130 -13.06 2.31 -4.06
C LEU A 130 -12.00 3.25 -3.46
N ALA A 131 -11.11 3.81 -4.28
CA ALA A 131 -10.06 4.73 -3.84
C ALA A 131 -10.65 6.08 -3.37
N VAL A 132 -11.57 6.66 -4.13
CA VAL A 132 -12.30 7.87 -3.76
C VAL A 132 -13.13 7.63 -2.48
N LEU A 133 -13.80 6.48 -2.40
CA LEU A 133 -14.53 6.10 -1.19
C LEU A 133 -13.58 5.98 0.01
N ALA A 134 -12.41 5.35 -0.16
CA ALA A 134 -11.43 5.21 0.91
C ALA A 134 -10.91 6.58 1.40
N VAL A 135 -10.47 7.45 0.50
CA VAL A 135 -9.86 8.75 0.85
C VAL A 135 -10.86 9.74 1.45
N ILE A 136 -12.17 9.54 1.25
CA ILE A 136 -13.23 10.36 1.85
C ILE A 136 -13.77 9.71 3.13
N ALA A 137 -14.23 8.46 3.03
CA ALA A 137 -14.98 7.81 4.11
C ALA A 137 -14.08 7.44 5.29
N ILE A 138 -12.85 6.97 5.05
CA ILE A 138 -11.97 6.56 6.16
C ILE A 138 -11.60 7.77 7.03
N PRO A 139 -11.08 8.90 6.49
CA PRO A 139 -10.84 10.09 7.31
C PRO A 139 -12.11 10.62 7.98
N TYR A 140 -13.28 10.56 7.32
CA TYR A 140 -14.53 10.96 7.95
C TYR A 140 -14.88 10.11 9.18
N ILE A 141 -14.75 8.77 9.08
CA ILE A 141 -14.95 7.86 10.20
C ILE A 141 -13.96 8.19 11.32
N GLN A 142 -12.68 8.36 11.00
CA GLN A 142 -11.62 8.66 11.96
C GLN A 142 -11.86 9.99 12.69
N LEU A 143 -12.35 11.02 12.00
CA LEU A 143 -12.58 12.34 12.59
C LEU A 143 -13.91 12.48 13.33
N LYS A 144 -14.96 11.75 12.92
CA LYS A 144 -16.33 11.96 13.44
C LYS A 144 -16.85 10.84 14.31
N LEU A 145 -16.38 9.61 14.10
CA LEU A 145 -16.91 8.43 14.78
C LEU A 145 -15.93 7.85 15.79
N GLN A 146 -14.63 8.10 15.63
CA GLN A 146 -13.62 7.63 16.58
C GLN A 146 -13.45 8.61 17.76
N PRO A 147 -13.08 8.10 18.95
CA PRO A 147 -12.92 8.95 20.14
C PRO A 147 -11.90 10.08 19.93
N PRO A 148 -12.18 11.30 20.41
CA PRO A 148 -11.19 12.37 20.42
C PRO A 148 -10.05 12.06 21.41
N GLY A 149 -8.86 12.64 21.16
CA GLY A 149 -7.70 12.47 22.04
C GLY A 149 -6.65 11.47 21.55
N ILE A 150 -6.47 11.36 20.23
CA ILE A 150 -5.39 10.57 19.64
C ILE A 150 -4.05 11.16 20.10
N GLU A 151 -3.38 10.49 21.02
CA GLU A 151 -2.08 10.92 21.54
C GLU A 151 -1.01 10.90 20.43
N HIS A 152 -1.15 9.99 19.46
CA HIS A 152 -0.18 9.68 18.43
C HIS A 152 -0.83 9.24 17.12
N ILE A 153 -0.54 9.93 16.01
CA ILE A 153 -1.07 9.56 14.70
C ILE A 153 -0.13 8.53 14.04
N PRO A 154 -0.58 7.28 13.79
CA PRO A 154 0.27 6.30 13.12
C PRO A 154 0.43 6.64 11.63
N PRO A 155 1.61 6.38 11.02
CA PRO A 155 1.82 6.61 9.59
C PRO A 155 0.82 5.90 8.67
N SER A 156 0.18 4.82 9.14
CA SER A 156 -0.90 4.12 8.43
C SER A 156 -2.09 5.02 8.05
N ILE A 157 -2.26 6.17 8.70
CA ILE A 157 -3.28 7.17 8.31
C ILE A 157 -3.16 7.63 6.85
N LEU A 158 -1.99 7.46 6.25
CA LEU A 158 -1.73 7.77 4.85
C LEU A 158 -2.26 6.71 3.87
N LEU A 159 -2.66 5.52 4.30
CA LEU A 159 -3.11 4.44 3.38
C LEU A 159 -4.30 4.84 2.48
N PRO A 160 -5.35 5.54 2.97
CA PRO A 160 -6.41 6.05 2.10
C PRO A 160 -5.92 7.06 1.05
N VAL A 161 -4.93 7.89 1.41
CA VAL A 161 -4.27 8.83 0.50
C VAL A 161 -3.48 8.07 -0.57
N ILE A 162 -2.75 7.04 -0.16
CA ILE A 162 -2.01 6.13 -1.04
C ILE A 162 -2.98 5.41 -1.99
N ALA A 163 -4.19 5.03 -1.56
CA ALA A 163 -5.18 4.41 -2.44
C ALA A 163 -5.59 5.32 -3.62
N ALA A 164 -5.87 6.60 -3.35
CA ALA A 164 -6.16 7.58 -4.40
C ALA A 164 -4.98 7.76 -5.37
N LEU A 165 -3.76 7.90 -4.84
CA LEU A 165 -2.55 8.02 -5.66
C LEU A 165 -2.25 6.73 -6.45
N THR A 166 -2.62 5.57 -5.91
CA THR A 166 -2.48 4.29 -6.61
C THR A 166 -3.47 4.19 -7.76
N SER A 167 -4.74 4.53 -7.54
CA SER A 167 -5.74 4.64 -8.61
C SER A 167 -5.28 5.57 -9.74
N ALA A 168 -4.72 6.74 -9.39
CA ALA A 168 -4.21 7.70 -10.37
C ALA A 168 -3.07 7.13 -11.24
N ALA A 169 -2.15 6.39 -10.63
CA ALA A 169 -1.11 5.68 -11.36
C ALA A 169 -1.69 4.60 -12.27
N GLY A 170 -2.66 3.83 -11.79
CA GLY A 170 -3.39 2.85 -12.58
C GLY A 170 -4.01 3.46 -13.83
N GLY A 171 -4.60 4.67 -13.70
CA GLY A 171 -5.15 5.42 -14.83
C GLY A 171 -4.09 5.77 -15.87
N GLY A 172 -2.92 6.22 -15.41
CA GLY A 172 -1.76 6.45 -16.27
C GLY A 172 -1.25 5.18 -16.96
N VAL A 173 -1.15 4.06 -16.23
CA VAL A 173 -0.67 2.77 -16.77
C VAL A 173 -1.64 2.22 -17.81
N ILE A 174 -2.96 2.31 -17.57
CA ILE A 174 -3.96 1.86 -18.54
C ILE A 174 -3.89 2.69 -19.81
N CYS A 175 -3.79 4.02 -19.69
CA CYS A 175 -3.72 4.89 -20.86
C CYS A 175 -2.43 4.72 -21.68
N THR A 176 -1.33 4.26 -21.06
CA THR A 176 -0.04 4.06 -21.74
C THR A 176 0.19 2.64 -22.23
N ALA A 177 -0.16 1.63 -21.45
CA ALA A 177 0.12 0.22 -21.75
C ALA A 177 -1.03 -0.48 -22.50
N ALA A 178 -2.27 -0.02 -22.34
CA ALA A 178 -3.46 -0.65 -22.88
C ALA A 178 -4.37 0.39 -23.57
N PRO A 179 -3.95 0.92 -24.74
CA PRO A 179 -4.58 2.09 -25.34
C PRO A 179 -6.05 1.81 -25.70
N ILE A 180 -6.95 2.35 -24.88
CA ILE A 180 -8.39 2.46 -25.14
C ILE A 180 -8.67 3.69 -26.02
N SER A 181 -9.92 3.90 -26.46
CA SER A 181 -10.26 5.06 -27.28
C SER A 181 -10.00 6.39 -26.52
N PRO A 182 -9.65 7.49 -27.21
CA PRO A 182 -9.40 8.80 -26.57
C PRO A 182 -10.58 9.28 -25.70
N ARG A 183 -11.80 8.90 -26.08
CA ARG A 183 -13.03 9.19 -25.32
C ARG A 183 -13.07 8.57 -23.92
N LEU A 184 -12.35 7.48 -23.71
CA LEU A 184 -12.20 6.84 -22.40
C LEU A 184 -10.89 7.24 -21.71
N GLN A 185 -9.80 7.41 -22.49
CA GLN A 185 -8.50 7.81 -21.95
C GLN A 185 -8.54 9.18 -21.27
N VAL A 186 -9.12 10.19 -21.93
CA VAL A 186 -9.07 11.57 -21.42
C VAL A 186 -9.81 11.72 -20.08
N PRO A 187 -11.03 11.21 -19.90
CA PRO A 187 -11.66 11.20 -18.57
C PRO A 187 -10.83 10.47 -17.51
N ALA A 188 -10.20 9.34 -17.85
CA ALA A 188 -9.34 8.62 -16.91
C ALA A 188 -8.12 9.46 -16.47
N ILE A 189 -7.49 10.15 -17.42
CA ILE A 189 -6.37 11.07 -17.16
C ILE A 189 -6.81 12.22 -16.24
N ILE A 190 -7.96 12.84 -16.51
CA ILE A 190 -8.47 13.96 -15.71
C ILE A 190 -8.81 13.52 -14.29
N ILE A 191 -9.52 12.41 -14.13
CA ILE A 191 -9.83 11.85 -12.81
C ILE A 191 -8.55 11.54 -12.04
N SER A 192 -7.54 10.96 -12.70
CA SER A 192 -6.25 10.65 -12.07
C SER A 192 -5.51 11.90 -11.60
N TYR A 193 -5.54 13.01 -12.36
CA TYR A 193 -4.97 14.28 -11.90
C TYR A 193 -5.74 14.86 -10.70
N LEU A 194 -7.07 14.70 -10.63
CA LEU A 194 -7.86 15.10 -9.46
C LEU A 194 -7.47 14.29 -8.22
N GLU A 195 -7.31 12.96 -8.37
CA GLU A 195 -6.84 12.08 -7.30
C GLU A 195 -5.42 12.47 -6.81
N ILE A 196 -4.53 12.87 -7.72
CA ILE A 196 -3.20 13.41 -7.34
C ILE A 196 -3.33 14.71 -6.56
N GLY A 197 -4.20 15.63 -6.99
CA GLY A 197 -4.45 16.89 -6.28
C GLY A 197 -4.91 16.66 -4.84
N THR A 198 -5.89 15.77 -4.64
CA THR A 198 -6.32 15.35 -3.30
C THR A 198 -5.20 14.65 -2.54
N GLY A 199 -4.51 13.72 -3.19
CA GLY A 199 -3.51 12.87 -2.58
C GLY A 199 -2.30 13.65 -2.04
N PHE A 200 -1.71 14.53 -2.84
CA PHE A 200 -0.54 15.31 -2.41
C PHE A 200 -0.88 16.35 -1.34
N ALA A 201 -2.03 17.03 -1.44
CA ALA A 201 -2.43 18.01 -0.44
C ALA A 201 -2.54 17.35 0.95
N LEU A 202 -3.21 16.20 1.03
CA LEU A 202 -3.35 15.45 2.28
C LEU A 202 -2.03 14.84 2.74
N ALA A 203 -1.24 14.25 1.83
CA ALA A 203 0.07 13.67 2.16
C ALA A 203 1.01 14.71 2.76
N LEU A 204 1.05 15.93 2.22
CA LEU A 204 1.88 17.01 2.73
C LEU A 204 1.44 17.47 4.13
N ALA A 205 0.13 17.60 4.35
CA ALA A 205 -0.42 17.95 5.66
C ALA A 205 -0.05 16.92 6.73
N PHE A 206 -0.23 15.62 6.44
CA PHE A 206 0.15 14.55 7.36
C PHE A 206 1.67 14.45 7.55
N ALA A 207 2.47 14.61 6.50
CA ALA A 207 3.93 14.62 6.61
C ALA A 207 4.42 15.73 7.54
N ALA A 208 3.82 16.92 7.49
CA ALA A 208 4.13 18.03 8.40
C ALA A 208 3.77 17.70 9.86
N ILE A 209 2.62 17.06 10.10
CA ILE A 209 2.20 16.63 11.44
C ILE A 209 3.16 15.58 11.99
N VAL A 210 3.50 14.57 11.19
CA VAL A 210 4.45 13.53 11.61
C VAL A 210 5.82 14.14 11.90
N LEU A 211 6.28 15.09 11.09
CA LEU A 211 7.53 15.80 11.36
C LEU A 211 7.49 16.53 12.72
N LEU A 212 6.38 17.21 13.03
CA LEU A 212 6.18 17.85 14.34
C LEU A 212 6.17 16.83 15.48
N GLU A 213 5.52 15.68 15.31
CA GLU A 213 5.54 14.62 16.32
C GLU A 213 6.95 14.09 16.58
N HIS A 214 7.81 14.01 15.56
CA HIS A 214 9.21 13.62 15.74
C HIS A 214 10.01 14.64 16.56
N PHE A 215 9.73 15.94 16.44
CA PHE A 215 10.35 16.96 17.30
C PHE A 215 9.90 16.87 18.76
N ASN A 216 8.69 16.38 19.01
CA ASN A 216 8.08 16.34 20.34
C ASN A 216 8.35 15.03 21.12
N ARG A 217 8.95 14.00 20.51
CA ARG A 217 9.12 12.67 21.13
C ARG A 217 10.58 12.30 21.43
N SER A 218 10.75 11.51 22.49
CA SER A 218 11.97 10.75 22.78
C SER A 218 11.90 9.36 22.15
N ASN A 219 12.36 9.22 20.90
CA ASN A 219 12.54 7.99 20.11
C ASN A 219 11.30 7.07 19.89
N PRO A 220 11.07 6.59 18.65
CA PRO A 220 9.98 5.63 18.37
C PRO A 220 10.20 4.31 19.12
N THR A 221 9.11 3.66 19.53
CA THR A 221 9.18 2.29 20.07
C THR A 221 9.65 1.33 18.98
N PRO A 222 10.51 0.33 19.31
CA PRO A 222 11.14 -0.55 18.32
C PRO A 222 10.19 -1.31 17.38
N GLU A 223 8.93 -1.47 17.78
CA GLU A 223 7.89 -2.19 17.03
C GLU A 223 7.26 -1.35 15.90
N LYS A 224 7.36 -0.02 15.98
CA LYS A 224 6.72 0.91 15.03
C LYS A 224 7.67 1.53 14.02
N VAL A 225 8.98 1.30 14.18
CA VAL A 225 10.03 1.93 13.37
C VAL A 225 9.89 1.66 11.86
N TYR A 226 9.28 0.53 11.50
CA TYR A 226 9.04 0.16 10.10
C TYR A 226 7.94 0.99 9.43
N GLN A 227 7.05 1.62 10.19
CA GLN A 227 5.94 2.39 9.65
C GLN A 227 6.36 3.75 9.10
N ASP A 228 7.52 4.30 9.51
CA ASP A 228 8.04 5.57 8.98
C ASP A 228 8.23 5.52 7.45
N MET A 229 8.52 4.32 6.92
CA MET A 229 8.61 4.08 5.48
C MET A 229 7.30 4.40 4.74
N ILE A 230 6.15 4.33 5.40
CA ILE A 230 4.84 4.67 4.80
C ILE A 230 4.80 6.13 4.33
N ILE A 231 5.55 7.04 4.96
CA ILE A 231 5.55 8.47 4.63
C ILE A 231 6.17 8.74 3.26
N CYS A 232 7.12 7.91 2.80
CA CYS A 232 7.68 8.05 1.46
C CYS A 232 6.70 7.55 0.37
N GLY A 233 5.74 6.70 0.73
CA GLY A 233 4.79 6.03 -0.16
C GLY A 233 3.97 6.99 -1.02
N PRO A 234 3.27 7.99 -0.46
CA PRO A 234 2.50 8.95 -1.24
C PRO A 234 3.34 9.68 -2.30
N PHE A 235 4.56 10.10 -1.96
CA PHE A 235 5.42 10.85 -2.88
C PHE A 235 6.03 9.96 -3.97
N GLY A 236 6.39 8.72 -3.62
CA GLY A 236 6.75 7.70 -4.61
C GLY A 236 5.61 7.38 -5.57
N GLN A 237 4.45 7.02 -5.05
CA GLN A 237 3.29 6.63 -5.85
C GLN A 237 2.73 7.79 -6.69
N GLY A 238 2.55 8.97 -6.09
CA GLY A 238 2.09 10.15 -6.81
C GLY A 238 3.10 10.64 -7.84
N GLY A 239 4.40 10.50 -7.56
CA GLY A 239 5.45 10.79 -8.54
C GLY A 239 5.38 9.86 -9.75
N PHE A 240 5.18 8.55 -9.54
CA PHE A 240 4.97 7.58 -10.61
C PHE A 240 3.67 7.87 -11.39
N ALA A 241 2.58 8.21 -10.69
CA ALA A 241 1.30 8.57 -11.32
C ALA A 241 1.47 9.77 -12.27
N LEU A 242 2.10 10.85 -11.80
CA LEU A 242 2.41 12.03 -12.61
C LEU A 242 3.24 11.69 -13.86
N GLN A 243 4.27 10.86 -13.71
CA GLN A 243 5.10 10.43 -14.84
C GLN A 243 4.33 9.59 -15.85
N SER A 244 3.49 8.66 -15.38
CA SER A 244 2.69 7.80 -16.25
C SER A 244 1.59 8.59 -16.98
N LEU A 245 0.94 9.54 -16.29
CA LEU A 245 -0.05 10.43 -16.91
C LEU A 245 0.61 11.39 -17.90
N GLY A 246 1.79 11.92 -17.57
CA GLY A 246 2.58 12.74 -18.50
C GLY A 246 2.87 11.99 -19.80
N ASN A 247 3.27 10.71 -19.70
CA ASN A 247 3.45 9.84 -20.86
C ASN A 247 2.15 9.62 -21.64
N ALA A 248 1.02 9.37 -20.96
CA ALA A 248 -0.28 9.19 -21.62
C ALA A 248 -0.69 10.43 -22.43
N VAL A 249 -0.42 11.62 -21.90
CA VAL A 249 -0.68 12.88 -22.60
C VAL A 249 0.25 13.04 -23.81
N LEU A 250 1.56 12.77 -23.63
CA LEU A 250 2.57 12.89 -24.71
C LEU A 250 2.40 11.85 -25.83
N GLN A 251 1.72 10.72 -25.56
CA GLN A 251 1.37 9.70 -26.55
C GLN A 251 0.15 10.08 -27.42
N GLY A 252 -0.35 11.32 -27.30
CA GLY A 252 -1.37 11.85 -28.21
C GLY A 252 -2.82 11.71 -27.72
N SER A 253 -3.05 11.37 -26.44
CA SER A 253 -4.43 11.26 -25.91
C SER A 253 -5.21 12.57 -26.03
N PHE A 254 -4.57 13.71 -25.80
CA PHE A 254 -5.19 15.05 -25.91
C PHE A 254 -5.35 15.49 -27.37
N GLU A 255 -4.34 15.26 -28.20
CA GLU A 255 -4.40 15.52 -29.65
C GLU A 255 -5.52 14.72 -30.32
N ALA A 256 -5.69 13.45 -29.96
CA ALA A 256 -6.74 12.61 -30.53
C ALA A 256 -8.16 12.93 -30.00
N TYR A 257 -8.26 13.65 -28.87
CA TYR A 257 -9.53 14.08 -28.30
C TYR A 257 -9.99 15.42 -28.88
N ASP A 258 -9.06 16.38 -28.99
CA ASP A 258 -9.19 17.71 -29.61
C ASP A 258 -10.49 18.45 -29.26
N ARG A 259 -10.65 18.80 -27.98
CA ARG A 259 -11.84 19.53 -27.47
C ARG A 259 -11.47 20.68 -26.55
N GLY A 260 -12.21 21.78 -26.71
CA GLY A 260 -12.06 22.96 -25.87
C GLY A 260 -10.69 23.61 -26.05
N THR A 261 -10.18 24.25 -25.00
CA THR A 261 -8.87 24.92 -25.01
C THR A 261 -7.77 24.12 -24.32
N PHE A 262 -8.13 23.16 -23.46
CA PHE A 262 -7.20 22.45 -22.59
C PHE A 262 -6.89 21.01 -23.04
N LEU A 263 -7.80 20.37 -23.78
CA LEU A 263 -7.68 18.98 -24.22
C LEU A 263 -7.34 18.95 -25.71
N THR A 264 -6.24 19.61 -26.08
CA THR A 264 -5.77 19.81 -27.45
C THR A 264 -4.29 19.45 -27.59
N ALA A 265 -3.80 19.35 -28.83
CA ALA A 265 -2.40 19.08 -29.12
C ALA A 265 -1.44 20.14 -28.52
N ASP A 266 -1.85 21.42 -28.57
CA ASP A 266 -1.04 22.54 -28.05
C ASP A 266 -0.79 22.43 -26.55
N ALA A 267 -1.79 21.95 -25.79
CA ALA A 267 -1.69 21.77 -24.35
C ALA A 267 -0.93 20.49 -23.96
N ALA A 268 -0.84 19.49 -24.84
CA ALA A 268 -0.33 18.16 -24.52
C ALA A 268 1.15 18.19 -24.09
N ARG A 269 2.03 18.85 -24.86
CA ARG A 269 3.47 18.87 -24.55
C ARG A 269 3.79 19.58 -23.23
N PRO A 270 3.30 20.80 -22.96
CA PRO A 270 3.55 21.47 -21.68
C PRO A 270 3.06 20.64 -20.49
N ILE A 271 1.83 20.11 -20.55
CA ILE A 271 1.26 19.30 -19.47
C ILE A 271 2.07 18.03 -19.24
N GLY A 272 2.41 17.33 -20.33
CA GLY A 272 3.20 16.10 -20.28
C GLY A 272 4.54 16.27 -19.55
N HIS A 273 5.32 17.28 -19.93
CA HIS A 273 6.63 17.54 -19.33
C HIS A 273 6.54 18.12 -17.92
N ILE A 274 5.57 19.00 -17.63
CA ILE A 274 5.34 19.52 -16.27
C ILE A 274 4.98 18.38 -15.32
N SER A 275 4.15 17.42 -15.76
CA SER A 275 3.82 16.25 -14.94
C SER A 275 5.05 15.39 -14.67
N GLN A 276 5.88 15.10 -15.67
CA GLN A 276 7.14 14.37 -15.46
C GLN A 276 8.09 15.10 -14.51
N TRP A 277 8.23 16.41 -14.64
CA TRP A 277 9.05 17.25 -13.77
C TRP A 277 8.53 17.29 -12.32
N ALA A 278 7.21 17.47 -12.14
CA ALA A 278 6.57 17.38 -10.83
C ALA A 278 6.74 15.98 -10.22
N GLY A 279 6.75 14.93 -11.06
CA GLY A 279 7.05 13.56 -10.64
C GLY A 279 8.48 13.41 -10.10
N LEU A 280 9.47 14.04 -10.75
CA LEU A 280 10.85 14.08 -10.28
C LEU A 280 10.97 14.82 -8.93
N MET A 281 10.33 15.98 -8.79
CA MET A 281 10.33 16.73 -7.53
C MET A 281 9.69 15.93 -6.38
N SER A 282 8.56 15.27 -6.68
CA SER A 282 7.88 14.40 -5.70
C SER A 282 8.78 13.24 -5.29
N TRP A 283 9.50 12.61 -6.23
CA TRP A 283 10.49 11.58 -5.90
C TRP A 283 11.64 12.10 -5.04
N GLY A 284 12.09 13.34 -5.26
CA GLY A 284 13.08 14.01 -4.41
C GLY A 284 12.59 14.14 -2.96
N PHE A 285 11.34 14.56 -2.75
CA PHE A 285 10.76 14.62 -1.40
C PHE A 285 10.51 13.23 -0.80
N GLY A 286 10.10 12.26 -1.62
CA GLY A 286 10.02 10.85 -1.22
C GLY A 286 11.37 10.29 -0.78
N THR A 287 12.47 10.70 -1.43
CA THR A 287 13.84 10.29 -1.10
C THR A 287 14.25 10.79 0.28
N PHE A 288 13.87 12.01 0.66
CA PHE A 288 14.07 12.52 2.01
C PHE A 288 13.44 11.60 3.06
N TRP A 289 12.15 11.26 2.89
CA TRP A 289 11.44 10.38 3.82
C TRP A 289 11.95 8.95 3.80
N TRP A 290 12.36 8.44 2.64
CA TRP A 290 12.97 7.11 2.52
C TRP A 290 14.31 7.04 3.27
N CYS A 291 15.19 8.03 3.11
CA CYS A 291 16.44 8.14 3.87
C CYS A 291 16.15 8.26 5.36
N PHE A 292 15.19 9.11 5.75
CA PHE A 292 14.81 9.31 7.14
C PHE A 292 14.31 8.01 7.79
N ALA A 293 13.43 7.27 7.10
CA ALA A 293 12.94 5.98 7.57
C ALA A 293 14.08 4.95 7.72
N ILE A 294 15.03 4.88 6.80
CA ILE A 294 16.21 4.01 6.92
C ILE A 294 17.05 4.39 8.13
N LEU A 295 17.34 5.68 8.31
CA LEU A 295 18.11 6.16 9.47
C LEU A 295 17.39 5.86 10.79
N SER A 296 16.06 6.04 10.83
CA SER A 296 15.20 5.68 11.98
C SER A 296 15.30 4.18 12.32
N ILE A 297 15.19 3.32 11.30
CA ILE A 297 15.33 1.85 11.43
C ILE A 297 16.73 1.49 11.94
N VAL A 298 17.78 2.03 11.33
CA VAL A 298 19.17 1.76 11.71
C VAL A 298 19.44 2.22 13.14
N HIS A 299 19.02 3.43 13.51
CA HIS A 299 19.19 3.97 14.86
C HIS A 299 18.48 3.11 15.90
N THR A 300 17.28 2.64 15.60
CA THR A 300 16.47 1.82 16.51
C THR A 300 17.05 0.41 16.66
N LEU A 301 17.43 -0.24 15.57
CA LEU A 301 17.91 -1.63 15.60
C LEU A 301 19.34 -1.75 16.12
N LEU A 302 20.25 -0.84 15.72
CA LEU A 302 21.67 -0.89 16.07
C LEU A 302 22.06 0.04 17.23
N GLY A 303 21.39 1.18 17.38
CA GLY A 303 21.75 2.21 18.36
C GLY A 303 21.09 2.03 19.72
N GLN A 304 19.89 1.45 19.79
CA GLN A 304 19.18 1.28 21.07
C GLN A 304 19.58 -0.02 21.79
N ARG A 305 19.66 0.05 23.13
CA ARG A 305 19.99 -1.11 23.97
C ARG A 305 18.98 -2.23 23.76
N GLY A 306 19.46 -3.34 23.20
CA GLY A 306 18.63 -4.51 22.91
C GLY A 306 17.78 -4.41 21.66
N GLY A 307 17.96 -3.40 20.79
CA GLY A 307 17.12 -3.13 19.59
C GLY A 307 16.65 -4.37 18.85
N TRP A 308 17.59 -5.12 18.24
CA TRP A 308 17.27 -6.38 17.55
C TRP A 308 16.58 -7.46 18.41
N ARG A 309 16.86 -7.51 19.71
CA ARG A 309 16.24 -8.49 20.64
C ARG A 309 14.88 -8.02 21.16
N ALA A 310 14.62 -6.72 21.13
CA ALA A 310 13.41 -6.08 21.62
C ALA A 310 12.36 -5.94 20.51
N THR A 311 12.77 -5.85 19.23
CA THR A 311 11.84 -5.79 18.10
C THR A 311 11.16 -7.13 17.90
N ARG A 312 9.86 -7.20 18.22
CA ARG A 312 9.01 -8.34 17.89
C ARG A 312 8.42 -8.17 16.49
N PHE A 313 8.23 -9.28 15.79
CA PHE A 313 7.55 -9.25 14.50
C PHE A 313 6.08 -8.85 14.69
N SER A 314 5.63 -7.88 13.93
CA SER A 314 4.23 -7.51 13.82
C SER A 314 3.83 -7.41 12.36
N MET A 315 2.53 -7.56 12.08
CA MET A 315 1.97 -7.37 10.74
C MET A 315 2.27 -5.98 10.15
N ALA A 316 2.52 -4.98 11.01
CA ALA A 316 2.95 -3.65 10.60
C ALA A 316 4.31 -3.64 9.86
N SER A 317 5.14 -4.68 9.98
CA SER A 317 6.40 -4.82 9.24
C SER A 317 6.18 -4.86 7.72
N TRP A 318 5.00 -5.33 7.26
CA TRP A 318 4.62 -5.25 5.84
C TRP A 318 4.47 -3.81 5.33
N GLY A 319 4.35 -2.83 6.25
CA GLY A 319 4.39 -1.40 5.96
C GLY A 319 5.69 -0.92 5.31
N LEU A 320 6.77 -1.73 5.29
CA LEU A 320 7.98 -1.42 4.53
C LEU A 320 7.83 -1.66 3.02
N VAL A 321 7.10 -2.71 2.64
CA VAL A 321 7.22 -3.31 1.31
C VAL A 321 6.59 -2.42 0.25
N PHE A 322 5.32 -2.05 0.44
CA PHE A 322 4.62 -1.27 -0.57
C PHE A 322 5.19 0.14 -0.77
N PRO A 323 5.42 0.96 0.29
CA PRO A 323 5.96 2.31 0.12
C PRO A 323 7.35 2.32 -0.54
N TRP A 324 8.23 1.38 -0.17
CA TRP A 324 9.50 1.18 -0.86
C TRP A 324 9.29 0.79 -2.33
N GLY A 325 8.34 -0.10 -2.59
CA GLY A 325 8.00 -0.54 -3.95
C GLY A 325 7.58 0.60 -4.85
N VAL A 326 6.67 1.47 -4.40
CA VAL A 326 6.18 2.60 -5.19
C VAL A 326 7.23 3.70 -5.35
N TYR A 327 8.06 3.92 -4.32
CA TYR A 327 9.25 4.78 -4.41
C TYR A 327 10.22 4.28 -5.49
N THR A 328 10.43 2.96 -5.55
CA THR A 328 11.28 2.32 -6.55
C THR A 328 10.66 2.39 -7.95
N ASN A 329 9.34 2.24 -8.06
CA ASN A 329 8.63 2.28 -9.34
C ASN A 329 8.72 3.66 -9.99
N CYS A 330 8.66 4.71 -9.17
CA CYS A 330 8.93 6.08 -9.58
C CYS A 330 10.37 6.24 -10.13
N ALA A 331 11.37 5.64 -9.47
CA ALA A 331 12.76 5.65 -9.97
C ALA A 331 12.94 4.86 -11.27
N VAL A 332 12.28 3.70 -11.42
CA VAL A 332 12.25 2.92 -12.67
C VAL A 332 11.73 3.77 -13.82
N GLN A 333 10.63 4.49 -13.59
CA GLN A 333 9.98 5.30 -14.61
C GLN A 333 10.80 6.55 -14.97
N LEU A 334 11.41 7.21 -13.98
CA LEU A 334 12.39 8.29 -14.24
C LEU A 334 13.58 7.80 -15.06
N GLY A 335 14.08 6.59 -14.78
CA GLY A 335 15.15 5.97 -15.58
C GLY A 335 14.76 5.84 -17.05
N LYS A 336 13.52 5.44 -17.34
CA LYS A 336 12.99 5.35 -18.72
C LYS A 336 12.82 6.71 -19.36
N ILE A 337 12.29 7.69 -18.63
CA ILE A 337 12.01 9.05 -19.15
C ILE A 337 13.31 9.80 -19.47
N MET A 338 14.32 9.69 -18.60
CA MET A 338 15.60 10.38 -18.77
C MET A 338 16.65 9.57 -19.54
N ASP A 339 16.33 8.34 -19.96
CA ASP A 339 17.27 7.39 -20.54
C ASP A 339 18.59 7.31 -19.73
N SER A 340 18.45 7.10 -18.42
CA SER A 340 19.55 7.27 -17.46
C SER A 340 20.07 5.92 -16.95
N PRO A 341 21.30 5.51 -17.33
CA PRO A 341 21.92 4.28 -16.83
C PRO A 341 22.05 4.29 -15.30
N ALA A 342 22.32 5.44 -14.70
CA ALA A 342 22.43 5.58 -13.24
C ALA A 342 21.12 5.21 -12.53
N LEU A 343 19.97 5.67 -13.05
CA LEU A 343 18.66 5.31 -12.49
C LEU A 343 18.25 3.88 -12.80
N HIS A 344 18.67 3.32 -13.93
CA HIS A 344 18.47 1.90 -14.22
C HIS A 344 19.23 1.00 -13.23
N VAL A 345 20.48 1.33 -12.91
CA VAL A 345 21.25 0.62 -11.88
C VAL A 345 20.63 0.85 -10.50
N TRP A 346 20.33 2.09 -10.14
CA TRP A 346 19.78 2.43 -8.82
C TRP A 346 18.44 1.74 -8.53
N SER A 347 17.50 1.81 -9.49
CA SER A 347 16.21 1.13 -9.35
C SER A 347 16.37 -0.39 -9.23
N THR A 348 17.35 -0.98 -9.91
CA THR A 348 17.66 -2.41 -9.77
C THR A 348 18.15 -2.77 -8.38
N VAL A 349 19.06 -1.96 -7.80
CA VAL A 349 19.51 -2.13 -6.41
C VAL A 349 18.33 -2.03 -5.45
N LEU A 350 17.46 -1.04 -5.62
CA LEU A 350 16.26 -0.88 -4.79
C LEU A 350 15.31 -2.08 -4.87
N VAL A 351 15.10 -2.65 -6.07
CA VAL A 351 14.29 -3.88 -6.25
C VAL A 351 14.93 -5.08 -5.55
N ILE A 352 16.24 -5.26 -5.66
CA ILE A 352 16.95 -6.38 -4.99
C ILE A 352 16.78 -6.28 -3.47
N LEU A 353 17.00 -5.09 -2.90
CA LEU A 353 16.81 -4.86 -1.46
C LEU A 353 15.35 -5.13 -1.05
N LEU A 354 14.39 -4.66 -1.84
CA LEU A 354 12.97 -4.89 -1.58
C LEU A 354 12.60 -6.38 -1.59
N VAL A 355 13.14 -7.16 -2.54
CA VAL A 355 12.92 -8.61 -2.60
C VAL A 355 13.49 -9.28 -1.35
N VAL A 356 14.69 -8.90 -0.91
CA VAL A 356 15.30 -9.43 0.33
C VAL A 356 14.42 -9.11 1.55
N ILE A 357 13.98 -7.87 1.69
CA ILE A 357 13.07 -7.44 2.77
C ILE A 357 11.79 -8.29 2.73
N THR A 358 11.20 -8.47 1.55
CA THR A 358 9.94 -9.21 1.38
C THR A 358 10.08 -10.67 1.75
N ILE A 359 11.19 -11.33 1.36
CA ILE A 359 11.49 -12.70 1.76
C ILE A 359 11.58 -12.78 3.29
N TRP A 360 12.30 -11.87 3.92
CA TRP A 360 12.42 -11.84 5.39
C TRP A 360 11.06 -11.65 6.08
N VAL A 361 10.28 -10.65 5.69
CA VAL A 361 8.94 -10.38 6.27
C VAL A 361 8.01 -11.58 6.05
N SER A 362 8.08 -12.22 4.88
CA SER A 362 7.29 -13.41 4.55
C SER A 362 7.65 -14.62 5.42
N LEU A 363 8.95 -14.88 5.64
CA LEU A 363 9.40 -15.94 6.55
C LEU A 363 8.93 -15.70 7.99
N CYS A 364 9.02 -14.46 8.47
CA CYS A 364 8.50 -14.07 9.78
C CYS A 364 6.98 -14.25 9.87
N THR A 365 6.25 -13.89 8.80
CA THR A 365 4.79 -14.07 8.71
C THR A 365 4.41 -15.54 8.77
N VAL A 366 5.08 -16.41 8.00
CA VAL A 366 4.84 -17.86 8.01
C VAL A 366 5.12 -18.45 9.39
N LYS A 367 6.23 -18.05 10.04
CA LYS A 367 6.54 -18.44 11.41
C LYS A 367 5.43 -18.01 12.37
N ALA A 368 4.98 -16.77 12.30
CA ALA A 368 3.96 -16.23 13.19
C ALA A 368 2.57 -16.86 12.98
N ILE A 369 2.24 -17.24 11.73
CA ILE A 369 1.08 -18.06 11.41
C ILE A 369 1.22 -19.45 12.05
N ALA A 370 2.38 -20.10 11.90
CA ALA A 370 2.63 -21.43 12.43
C ALA A 370 2.63 -21.48 13.97
N THR A 371 3.09 -20.41 14.64
CA THR A 371 3.03 -20.29 16.10
C THR A 371 1.65 -19.84 16.59
N GLY A 372 0.82 -19.24 15.73
CA GLY A 372 -0.49 -18.68 16.11
C GLY A 372 -0.41 -17.30 16.78
N GLU A 373 0.79 -16.72 16.88
CA GLU A 373 1.05 -15.43 17.53
C GLU A 373 0.22 -14.29 16.91
N VAL A 374 0.17 -14.23 15.58
CA VAL A 374 -0.62 -13.23 14.82
C VAL A 374 -2.15 -13.40 14.95
N PHE A 375 -2.62 -14.50 15.54
CA PHE A 375 -4.03 -14.81 15.73
C PHE A 375 -4.47 -14.77 17.20
N GLY A 376 -3.64 -14.22 18.09
CA GLY A 376 -3.92 -14.20 19.53
C GLY A 376 -3.91 -15.60 20.16
N LEU A 377 -3.16 -16.54 19.57
CA LEU A 377 -2.97 -17.90 20.05
C LEU A 377 -1.56 -18.07 20.64
N GLU A 378 -1.27 -17.33 21.72
CA GLU A 378 0.06 -17.29 22.36
C GLU A 378 0.59 -18.69 22.80
N ASN A 379 -0.31 -19.64 23.01
CA ASN A 379 0.00 -21.03 23.40
C ASN A 379 -0.01 -22.03 22.22
N GLY A 380 -0.05 -21.57 20.98
CA GLY A 380 -0.01 -22.39 19.77
C GLY A 380 -1.31 -23.06 19.37
N TRP A 381 -1.29 -23.72 18.21
CA TRP A 381 -2.47 -24.34 17.60
C TRP A 381 -2.96 -25.63 18.26
N ARG A 382 -2.25 -26.20 19.25
CA ARG A 382 -2.54 -27.56 19.79
C ARG A 382 -3.15 -27.60 21.20
N ARG A 383 -3.01 -26.59 22.07
CA ARG A 383 -3.53 -26.65 23.46
C ARG A 383 -5.04 -26.45 23.57
N SER A 384 -5.80 -27.52 23.82
CA SER A 384 -7.29 -27.52 23.85
C SER A 384 -7.78 -27.57 25.27
N ARG A 385 -8.67 -26.63 25.64
CA ARG A 385 -9.78 -26.63 26.64
C ARG A 385 -9.61 -27.29 28.03
N LEU A 386 -8.72 -28.26 28.24
CA LEU A 386 -8.54 -29.01 29.48
C LEU A 386 -7.55 -28.34 30.46
N GLU A 387 -6.54 -27.61 29.98
CA GLU A 387 -5.58 -26.95 30.89
C GLU A 387 -6.13 -25.65 31.50
N VAL A 388 -7.10 -24.97 30.87
CA VAL A 388 -7.74 -23.77 31.46
C VAL A 388 -8.65 -24.16 32.63
N LEU A 389 -9.33 -25.31 32.54
CA LEU A 389 -10.12 -25.86 33.64
C LEU A 389 -9.25 -26.45 34.76
N ASN A 390 -8.07 -27.01 34.41
CA ASN A 390 -7.13 -27.49 35.43
C ASN A 390 -6.33 -26.36 36.10
N GLY A 391 -6.16 -25.20 35.45
CA GLY A 391 -5.49 -24.02 36.02
C GLY A 391 -6.30 -23.25 37.06
N GLU A 392 -7.63 -23.43 37.10
CA GLU A 392 -8.49 -22.96 38.19
C GLU A 392 -8.63 -23.98 39.32
N GLY A 393 -8.36 -25.28 39.06
CA GLY A 393 -8.36 -26.34 40.07
C GLY A 393 -7.16 -26.29 41.02
N ASP A 394 -6.01 -25.82 40.56
CA ASP A 394 -4.76 -25.74 41.36
C ASP A 394 -4.63 -24.46 42.21
N LYS A 395 -5.66 -23.59 42.21
CA LYS A 395 -5.74 -22.41 43.11
C LYS A 395 -6.68 -22.60 44.31
N LEU A 396 -7.20 -23.82 44.51
CA LEU A 396 -8.11 -24.16 45.61
C LEU A 396 -7.64 -25.35 46.46
N SER A 397 -6.34 -25.67 46.46
CA SER A 397 -5.74 -26.60 47.43
C SER A 397 -4.69 -25.91 48.30
#